data_AF-A0A087UT90-F1
#
_entry.id   AF-A0A087UT90-F1
#
_cell.length_a   1.000
_cell.length_b   1.000
_cell.length_c   1.000
_cell.angle_alpha   90.00
_cell.angle_beta   90.00
_cell.angle_gamma   90.00
#
_symmetry.space_group_name_H-M   'P 1'
#
loop_
_entity.id
_entity.type
_entity.pdbx_description
1 polymer ?
#
loop_
_entity_poly.entity_id
_entity_poly.type
_entity_poly.pdbx_seq_one_letter_code
_entity_poly.pdbx_strand_id
1 'polypeptide(L)'
;MADLGEEDIFQILLATDCHLGYLESDAVRGSDSLVTFEEILNIAVEKNVDFILFGGDLFHENKPSRKVLHSCLTLLRKYCMGDKPIQFEFLSDQSENFKHSAFPVVNYEDPNLNVAIPIFSIHGNHDD
;
A
#
# COMPACT_ATOMS: atom_id res chain seq x y z
N MET A 1 8.65 12.51 30.83
CA MET A 1 8.30 11.55 29.77
C MET A 1 9.55 10.75 29.52
N ALA A 2 9.46 9.42 29.39
CA ALA A 2 10.62 8.63 28.96
C ALA A 2 11.10 9.17 27.61
N ASP A 3 12.41 9.25 27.42
CA ASP A 3 13.01 9.58 26.14
C ASP A 3 12.77 8.37 25.23
N LEU A 4 11.83 8.50 24.27
CA LEU A 4 11.51 7.43 23.32
C LEU A 4 12.59 7.44 22.24
N GLY A 5 13.24 6.30 22.00
CA GLY A 5 14.14 6.15 20.86
C GLY A 5 13.34 6.17 19.56
N GLU A 6 14.01 6.45 18.43
CA GLU A 6 13.35 6.33 17.11
C GLU A 6 12.83 4.90 16.86
N GLU A 7 13.48 3.90 17.45
CA GLU A 7 13.07 2.48 17.43
C GLU A 7 11.75 2.18 18.15
N ASP A 8 11.30 3.09 19.03
CA ASP A 8 10.03 2.98 19.77
C ASP A 8 8.87 3.73 19.07
N ILE A 9 9.12 4.33 17.89
CA ILE A 9 8.17 5.18 17.18
C ILE A 9 7.78 4.56 15.85
N PHE A 10 6.50 4.28 15.68
CA PHE A 10 5.94 3.94 14.37
C PHE A 10 5.78 5.18 13.49
N GLN A 11 6.37 5.15 12.31
CA GLN A 11 6.09 6.08 11.23
C GLN A 11 5.11 5.46 10.24
N ILE A 12 3.90 6.00 10.19
CA ILE A 12 2.82 5.48 9.37
C ILE A 12 2.42 6.54 8.35
N LEU A 13 2.48 6.21 7.06
CA LEU A 13 1.87 7.06 6.04
C LEU A 13 0.38 6.73 5.94
N LEU A 14 -0.46 7.77 6.07
CA LEU A 14 -1.91 7.66 5.94
C LEU A 14 -2.37 8.29 4.62
N ALA A 15 -3.19 7.56 3.87
CA ALA A 15 -3.83 8.05 2.64
C ALA A 15 -5.20 7.37 2.44
N THR A 16 -6.07 7.94 1.62
CA THR A 16 -7.41 7.40 1.34
C THR A 16 -7.94 8.00 0.04
N ASP A 17 -8.98 7.40 -0.55
CA ASP A 17 -9.74 7.97 -1.68
C ASP A 17 -8.83 8.33 -2.87
N CYS A 18 -7.89 7.43 -3.19
CA CYS A 18 -6.93 7.65 -4.28
C CYS A 18 -7.62 7.61 -5.66
N HIS A 19 -8.72 6.85 -5.78
CA HIS A 19 -9.53 6.71 -6.98
C HIS A 19 -8.69 6.52 -8.25
N LEU A 20 -7.81 5.52 -8.23
CA LEU A 20 -6.99 5.16 -9.37
C LEU A 20 -7.89 4.85 -10.58
N GLY A 21 -7.60 5.55 -11.68
CA GLY A 21 -8.38 5.46 -12.92
C GLY A 21 -9.46 6.53 -13.07
N TYR A 22 -9.63 7.44 -12.10
CA TYR A 22 -10.51 8.59 -12.28
C TYR A 22 -10.11 9.38 -13.54
N LEU A 23 -11.10 9.57 -14.43
CA LEU A 23 -10.95 10.23 -15.73
C LEU A 23 -9.86 9.62 -16.64
N GLU A 24 -9.58 8.32 -16.59
CA GLU A 24 -8.47 7.69 -17.33
C GLU A 24 -8.50 7.87 -18.87
N SER A 25 -9.66 8.20 -19.44
CA SER A 25 -9.88 8.45 -20.87
C SER A 25 -9.75 9.92 -21.27
N ASP A 26 -9.63 10.83 -20.30
CA ASP A 26 -9.41 12.26 -20.53
C ASP A 26 -7.96 12.49 -21.02
N ALA A 27 -7.83 13.22 -22.14
CA ALA A 27 -6.55 13.42 -22.81
C ALA A 27 -5.55 14.27 -22.01
N VAL A 28 -6.02 15.05 -21.03
CA VAL A 28 -5.20 15.94 -20.20
C VAL A 28 -5.05 15.38 -18.80
N ARG A 29 -6.13 14.87 -18.21
CA ARG A 29 -6.21 14.47 -16.79
C ARG A 29 -6.10 12.98 -16.54
N GLY A 30 -6.08 12.16 -17.58
CA GLY A 30 -6.13 10.70 -17.44
C GLY A 30 -4.93 10.06 -16.74
N SER A 31 -3.87 10.82 -16.45
CA SER A 31 -2.72 10.38 -15.65
C SER A 31 -2.76 10.85 -14.20
N ASP A 32 -3.63 11.81 -13.84
CA ASP A 32 -3.56 12.54 -12.57
C ASP A 32 -3.59 11.59 -11.37
N SER A 33 -4.55 10.66 -11.35
CA SER A 33 -4.69 9.68 -10.25
C SER A 33 -3.45 8.81 -10.06
N LEU A 34 -2.84 8.35 -11.15
CA LEU A 34 -1.65 7.49 -11.08
C LEU A 34 -0.38 8.27 -10.69
N VAL A 35 -0.23 9.50 -11.18
CA VAL A 35 0.91 10.36 -10.82
C VAL A 35 0.87 10.72 -9.34
N THR A 36 -0.30 11.11 -8.82
CA THR A 36 -0.47 11.43 -7.40
C THR A 36 -0.27 10.18 -6.53
N PHE A 37 -0.72 9.01 -6.97
CA PHE A 37 -0.45 7.77 -6.24
C PHE A 37 1.05 7.41 -6.22
N GLU A 38 1.77 7.62 -7.32
CA GLU A 38 3.23 7.48 -7.34
C GLU A 38 3.91 8.47 -6.37
N GLU A 39 3.42 9.70 -6.27
CA GLU A 39 3.90 10.68 -5.29
C GLU A 39 3.72 10.18 -3.85
N ILE A 40 2.55 9.65 -3.49
CA ILE A 40 2.28 9.07 -2.16
C ILE A 40 3.31 7.99 -1.82
N LEU A 41 3.55 7.06 -2.76
CA LEU A 41 4.51 5.97 -2.56
C LEU A 41 5.95 6.49 -2.50
N ASN A 42 6.30 7.50 -3.28
CA ASN A 42 7.61 8.13 -3.22
C ASN A 42 7.85 8.83 -1.87
N ILE A 43 6.82 9.50 -1.31
CA ILE A 43 6.87 10.09 0.02
C ILE A 43 7.08 9.01 1.09
N ALA A 44 6.41 7.85 0.97
CA ALA A 44 6.59 6.72 1.89
C ALA A 44 8.07 6.29 1.96
N VAL A 45 8.71 6.17 0.80
CA VAL A 45 10.13 5.81 0.70
C VAL A 45 11.02 6.94 1.22
N GLU A 46 10.78 8.19 0.82
CA GLU A 46 11.59 9.36 1.25
C GLU A 46 11.55 9.55 2.76
N LYS A 47 10.37 9.39 3.37
CA LYS A 47 10.20 9.50 4.82
C LYS A 47 10.57 8.22 5.57
N ASN A 48 10.99 7.17 4.86
CA ASN A 48 11.39 5.89 5.43
C ASN A 48 10.33 5.31 6.39
N VAL A 49 9.05 5.41 6.02
CA VAL A 49 7.94 4.95 6.87
C VAL A 49 8.00 3.45 7.11
N ASP A 50 7.43 2.99 8.23
CA ASP A 50 7.37 1.57 8.57
C ASP A 50 6.31 0.85 7.75
N PHE A 51 5.16 1.49 7.53
CA PHE A 51 4.12 0.98 6.65
C PHE A 51 3.19 2.10 6.15
N ILE A 52 2.38 1.77 5.16
CA ILE A 52 1.33 2.64 4.62
C ILE A 52 -0.03 2.07 5.01
N LEU A 53 -0.95 2.94 5.41
CA LEU A 53 -2.34 2.59 5.69
C LEU A 53 -3.27 3.36 4.74
N PHE A 54 -3.99 2.63 3.89
CA PHE A 54 -5.03 3.17 3.02
C PHE A 54 -6.43 3.02 3.62
N GLY A 55 -7.20 4.11 3.59
CA GLY A 55 -8.56 4.19 4.14
C GLY A 55 -9.69 3.64 3.26
N GLY A 56 -9.38 3.10 2.08
CA GLY A 56 -10.37 2.65 1.09
C GLY A 56 -10.38 3.51 -0.17
N ASP A 57 -11.24 3.12 -1.13
CA ASP A 57 -11.39 3.75 -2.45
C ASP A 57 -10.05 3.98 -3.17
N LEU A 58 -9.21 2.94 -3.16
CA LEU A 58 -7.97 2.89 -3.92
C LEU A 58 -8.27 2.99 -5.42
N PHE A 59 -9.29 2.30 -5.93
CA PHE A 59 -9.71 2.39 -7.32
C PHE A 59 -10.95 3.26 -7.48
N HIS A 60 -11.11 3.86 -8.66
CA HIS A 60 -12.32 4.65 -8.96
C HIS A 60 -13.52 3.78 -9.34
N GLU A 61 -13.23 2.68 -10.03
CA GLU A 61 -14.19 1.71 -10.55
C GLU A 61 -13.94 0.36 -9.89
N ASN A 62 -14.98 -0.34 -9.46
CA ASN A 62 -14.87 -1.68 -8.88
C ASN A 62 -14.23 -2.71 -9.82
N LYS A 63 -14.29 -2.46 -11.12
CA LYS A 63 -13.61 -3.20 -12.18
C LYS A 63 -12.60 -2.27 -12.84
N PRO A 64 -11.44 -2.03 -12.21
CA PRO A 64 -10.45 -1.12 -12.76
C PRO A 64 -9.96 -1.62 -14.12
N SER A 65 -9.61 -0.68 -14.99
CA SER A 65 -9.08 -1.03 -16.30
C SER A 65 -7.75 -1.79 -16.17
N ARG A 66 -7.42 -2.61 -17.18
CA ARG A 66 -6.13 -3.32 -17.22
C ARG A 66 -4.94 -2.37 -17.10
N LYS A 67 -5.06 -1.17 -17.66
CA LYS A 67 -4.02 -0.12 -17.59
C LYS A 67 -3.84 0.32 -16.14
N VAL A 68 -4.93 0.68 -15.47
CA VAL A 68 -4.91 1.16 -14.08
C VAL A 68 -4.38 0.09 -13.14
N LEU A 69 -4.90 -1.14 -13.23
CA LEU A 69 -4.45 -2.26 -12.40
C LEU A 69 -2.96 -2.57 -12.59
N HIS A 70 -2.50 -2.64 -13.84
CA HIS A 70 -1.09 -2.90 -14.14
C HIS A 70 -0.17 -1.77 -13.62
N SER A 71 -0.58 -0.51 -13.80
CA SER A 71 0.18 0.64 -13.29
C SER A 71 0.26 0.63 -11.78
N CYS A 72 -0.85 0.37 -11.08
CA CYS A 72 -0.89 0.23 -9.62
C CYS A 72 0.10 -0.85 -9.15
N LEU A 73 0.01 -2.07 -9.69
CA LEU A 73 0.91 -3.17 -9.35
C LEU A 73 2.38 -2.84 -9.64
N THR A 74 2.65 -2.12 -10.74
CA THR A 74 4.01 -1.68 -11.10
C THR A 74 4.58 -0.71 -10.08
N LEU A 75 3.78 0.27 -9.65
CA LEU A 75 4.18 1.26 -8.66
C LEU A 75 4.37 0.61 -7.28
N LEU A 76 3.42 -0.23 -6.84
CA LEU A 76 3.56 -1.00 -5.60
C LEU A 76 4.85 -1.81 -5.59
N ARG A 77 5.14 -2.53 -6.68
CA ARG A 77 6.39 -3.29 -6.79
C ARG A 77 7.64 -2.40 -6.72
N LYS A 78 7.61 -1.23 -7.37
CA LYS A 78 8.74 -0.29 -7.44
C LYS A 78 9.07 0.33 -6.08
N TYR A 79 8.06 0.66 -5.28
CA TYR A 79 8.23 1.45 -4.06
C TYR A 79 8.13 0.63 -2.76
N CYS A 80 7.46 -0.52 -2.76
CA CYS A 80 7.21 -1.29 -1.55
C CYS A 80 8.08 -2.55 -1.42
N MET A 81 8.83 -2.93 -2.45
CA MET A 81 9.78 -4.06 -2.40
C MET A 81 11.22 -3.57 -2.28
N GLY A 82 12.06 -4.28 -1.54
CA GLY A 82 13.47 -3.94 -1.36
C GLY A 82 14.08 -4.55 -0.10
N ASP A 83 15.35 -4.26 0.15
CA ASP A 83 16.14 -4.89 1.22
C ASP A 83 15.98 -4.25 2.60
N LYS A 84 15.10 -3.24 2.76
CA LYS A 84 14.82 -2.64 4.07
C LYS A 84 14.12 -3.69 4.95
N PRO A 85 14.69 -4.07 6.11
CA PRO A 85 14.04 -5.01 7.00
C PRO A 85 12.86 -4.36 7.75
N ILE A 86 11.78 -5.11 7.91
CA ILE A 86 10.63 -4.70 8.74
C ILE A 86 11.03 -4.74 10.22
N GLN A 87 10.82 -3.63 10.93
CA GLN A 87 11.22 -3.45 12.34
C GLN A 87 10.08 -3.73 13.34
N PHE A 88 9.00 -4.37 12.89
CA PHE A 88 7.85 -4.70 13.72
C PHE A 88 7.36 -6.12 13.47
N GLU A 89 6.59 -6.65 14.42
CA GLU A 89 6.14 -8.05 14.42
C GLU A 89 4.62 -8.16 14.28
N PHE A 90 4.14 -9.19 13.60
CA PHE A 90 2.73 -9.53 13.56
C PHE A 90 2.37 -10.53 14.68
N LEU A 91 1.75 -10.03 15.75
CA LEU A 91 1.49 -10.85 16.95
C LEU A 91 0.16 -11.62 16.93
N SER A 92 -0.79 -11.23 16.08
CA SER A 92 -2.11 -11.87 16.02
C SER A 92 -2.10 -13.14 15.16
N ASP A 93 -3.09 -14.02 15.35
CA ASP A 93 -3.18 -15.28 14.62
C ASP A 93 -3.43 -15.05 13.12
N GLN A 94 -2.38 -15.21 12.33
CA GLN A 94 -2.41 -15.04 10.87
C GLN A 94 -3.33 -16.06 10.19
N SER A 95 -3.46 -17.27 10.75
CA SER A 95 -4.30 -18.32 10.17
C SER A 95 -5.79 -17.98 10.21
N GLU A 96 -6.22 -17.21 11.22
CA GLU A 96 -7.59 -16.70 11.33
C GLU A 96 -7.79 -15.40 10.55
N ASN A 97 -6.85 -14.46 10.65
CA ASN A 97 -6.94 -13.15 9.98
C ASN A 97 -6.91 -13.28 8.45
N PHE A 98 -6.09 -14.20 7.93
CA PHE A 98 -5.88 -14.41 6.50
C PHE A 98 -6.48 -15.72 5.98
N LYS A 99 -7.47 -16.30 6.68
CA LYS A 99 -8.15 -17.55 6.26
C LYS A 99 -8.80 -17.51 4.87
N HIS A 100 -9.07 -16.31 4.37
CA HIS A 100 -9.64 -16.06 3.05
C HIS A 100 -8.57 -15.97 1.95
N SER A 101 -7.29 -15.85 2.32
CA SER A 101 -6.16 -15.74 1.42
C SER A 101 -5.62 -17.12 1.05
N ALA A 102 -5.14 -17.27 -0.18
CA ALA A 102 -4.35 -18.44 -0.58
C ALA A 102 -2.98 -18.49 0.11
N PHE A 103 -2.50 -17.35 0.61
CA PHE A 103 -1.26 -17.18 1.37
C PHE A 103 -1.63 -16.68 2.77
N PRO A 104 -1.75 -17.57 3.78
CA PRO A 104 -2.31 -17.23 5.08
C PRO A 104 -1.27 -16.58 6.02
N VAL A 105 -0.46 -15.67 5.46
CA VAL A 105 0.57 -14.91 6.16
C VAL A 105 0.58 -13.47 5.66
N VAL A 106 1.09 -12.54 6.46
CA VAL A 106 1.41 -11.18 6.01
C VAL A 106 2.45 -11.23 4.90
N ASN A 107 2.33 -10.32 3.93
CA ASN A 107 3.15 -10.33 2.73
C ASN A 107 4.66 -10.19 2.99
N TYR A 108 5.05 -9.52 4.09
CA TYR A 108 6.45 -9.31 4.47
C TYR A 108 7.06 -10.48 5.25
N GLU A 109 6.28 -11.48 5.63
CA GLU A 109 6.77 -12.74 6.19
C GLU A 109 6.80 -13.87 5.16
N ASP A 110 6.35 -13.63 3.91
CA ASP A 110 6.48 -14.61 2.83
C ASP A 110 7.96 -14.76 2.42
N PRO A 111 8.55 -15.96 2.50
CA PRO A 111 9.97 -16.16 2.20
C PRO A 111 10.35 -15.92 0.72
N ASN A 112 9.37 -15.78 -0.17
CA ASN A 112 9.59 -15.53 -1.60
C ASN A 112 9.42 -14.05 -1.98
N LEU A 113 8.99 -13.19 -1.04
CA LEU A 113 8.77 -11.77 -1.26
C LEU A 113 9.69 -10.95 -0.37
N ASN A 114 10.39 -10.00 -0.97
CA ASN A 114 11.22 -9.04 -0.24
C ASN A 114 10.46 -7.71 -0.13
N VAL A 115 9.59 -7.62 0.88
CA VAL A 115 8.75 -6.43 1.13
C VAL A 115 9.49 -5.49 2.09
N ALA A 116 9.71 -4.25 1.63
CA ALA A 116 10.38 -3.19 2.38
C ALA A 116 9.40 -2.26 3.10
N ILE A 117 8.21 -2.04 2.53
CA ILE A 117 7.15 -1.18 3.08
C ILE A 117 5.81 -1.88 2.87
N PRO A 118 5.27 -2.60 3.87
CA PRO A 118 3.97 -3.23 3.75
C PRO A 118 2.85 -2.18 3.68
N ILE A 119 1.78 -2.56 3.00
CA ILE A 119 0.56 -1.75 2.87
C ILE A 119 -0.58 -2.51 3.53
N PHE A 120 -1.29 -1.81 4.41
CA PHE A 120 -2.57 -2.23 4.94
C PHE A 120 -3.66 -1.37 4.31
N SER A 121 -4.76 -1.99 3.88
CA SER A 121 -5.90 -1.27 3.30
C SER A 121 -7.19 -1.92 3.70
N ILE A 122 -8.24 -1.12 3.83
CA ILE A 122 -9.63 -1.59 3.77
C ILE A 122 -10.19 -1.32 2.38
N HIS A 123 -11.33 -1.95 2.05
CA HIS A 123 -12.10 -1.60 0.86
C HIS A 123 -13.01 -0.39 1.19
N GLY A 124 -13.23 0.47 0.20
CA GLY A 124 -14.26 1.52 0.26
C GLY A 124 -15.47 1.15 -0.58
N ASN A 125 -16.41 2.09 -0.78
CA ASN A 125 -17.64 1.82 -1.52
C ASN A 125 -17.46 1.74 -3.04
N HIS A 126 -16.36 2.27 -3.59
CA HIS A 126 -16.03 2.12 -5.01
C HIS A 126 -15.24 0.84 -5.30
N ASP A 127 -14.56 0.29 -4.29
CA ASP A 127 -13.74 -0.91 -4.40
C ASP A 127 -14.48 -2.21 -4.04
N ASP A 128 -15.79 -2.12 -3.75
CA ASP A 128 -16.71 -3.25 -3.48
C ASP A 128 -17.24 -3.95 -4.76
#